data_AF-A0A7X5F923-F1
#
_entry.id   AF-A0A7X5F923-F1
#
_cell.length_a   1.000
_cell.length_b   1.000
_cell.length_c   1.000
_cell.angle_alpha   90.00
_cell.angle_beta   90.00
_cell.angle_gamma   90.00
#
_symmetry.space_group_name_H-M   'P 1'
#
loop_
_entity.id
_entity.type
_entity.pdbx_description
1 polymer ?
#
loop_
_entity_poly.entity_id
_entity_poly.type
_entity_poly.pdbx_seq_one_letter_code
_entity_poly.pdbx_strand_id
1 'polypeptide(L)'
;MIKISDVVRELVAQNPHLSFGLANRIFNLTQLAQFLQPMIEAKLKKEVRPSAILMNLSRLQQNYVNEAAMKPKFQIENITIQSNLVTMTYYKNDRTEKQVEALSHAIRERNGYFGWNEGMNEHAVIFEARFLEISKLYIQEEPKFEHDSVSALIIKFPKEYSSQPGFLYTVLRTLALHNVNVIEATSTFSEFTVYIDRKDIQLAFEALELAFTQASV
;
A
#
# COMPACT_ATOMS: atom_id res chain seq x y z
N MET A 1 34.71 -17.61 11.12
CA MET A 1 33.70 -18.57 11.62
C MET A 1 32.36 -17.85 11.65
N ILE A 2 31.36 -18.35 10.92
CA ILE A 2 30.03 -17.71 10.86
C ILE A 2 29.32 -17.93 12.20
N LYS A 3 28.77 -16.87 12.81
CA LYS A 3 28.05 -16.98 14.09
C LYS A 3 26.57 -17.26 13.85
N ILE A 4 25.92 -17.92 14.82
CA ILE A 4 24.46 -18.15 14.80
C ILE A 4 23.70 -16.82 14.66
N SER A 5 24.16 -15.76 15.34
CA SER A 5 23.57 -14.42 15.26
C SER A 5 23.52 -13.88 13.84
N ASP A 6 24.55 -14.16 13.05
CA ASP A 6 24.71 -13.60 11.70
C ASP A 6 23.76 -14.33 10.75
N VAL A 7 23.68 -15.66 10.87
CA VAL A 7 22.74 -16.48 10.08
C VAL A 7 21.29 -16.18 10.44
N VAL A 8 20.96 -16.04 11.72
CA VAL A 8 19.59 -15.68 12.16
C VAL A 8 19.20 -14.30 11.60
N ARG A 9 20.11 -13.32 11.67
CA ARG A 9 19.87 -11.98 11.12
C ARG A 9 19.68 -12.02 9.61
N GLU A 10 20.52 -12.76 8.90
CA GLU A 10 20.43 -12.94 7.45
C GLU A 10 19.08 -13.54 7.04
N LEU A 11 18.66 -14.65 7.66
CA LEU A 11 17.39 -15.33 7.36
C LEU A 11 16.17 -14.44 7.62
N VAL A 12 16.18 -13.68 8.72
CA VAL A 12 15.09 -12.75 9.04
C VAL A 12 15.07 -11.57 8.07
N ALA A 13 16.22 -11.00 7.71
CA ALA A 13 16.32 -9.86 6.81
C ALA A 13 15.95 -10.21 5.36
N GLN A 14 16.26 -11.43 4.90
CA GLN A 14 15.91 -11.92 3.56
C GLN A 14 14.42 -12.28 3.41
N ASN A 15 13.68 -12.41 4.52
CA ASN A 15 12.26 -12.75 4.48
C ASN A 15 11.40 -11.62 5.11
N PRO A 16 10.68 -10.83 4.29
CA PRO A 16 9.85 -9.73 4.78
C PRO A 16 8.80 -10.16 5.81
N HIS A 17 8.25 -11.38 5.72
CA HIS A 17 7.28 -11.89 6.68
C HIS A 17 7.92 -12.17 8.04
N LEU A 18 9.14 -12.73 8.05
CA LEU A 18 9.89 -12.94 9.30
C LEU A 18 10.27 -11.59 9.93
N SER A 19 10.77 -10.64 9.14
CA SER A 19 11.07 -9.30 9.64
C SER A 19 9.83 -8.61 10.23
N PHE A 20 8.70 -8.63 9.50
CA PHE A 20 7.45 -8.03 9.95
C PHE A 20 6.91 -8.69 11.23
N GLY A 21 6.79 -10.02 11.25
CA GLY A 21 6.26 -10.73 12.40
C GLY A 21 7.15 -10.64 13.63
N LEU A 22 8.48 -10.55 13.45
CA LEU A 22 9.40 -10.36 14.56
C LEU A 22 9.24 -8.95 15.16
N ALA A 23 9.23 -7.91 14.32
CA ALA A 23 9.07 -6.52 14.74
C ALA A 23 7.74 -6.25 15.45
N ASN A 24 6.66 -6.94 15.04
CA ASN A 24 5.31 -6.77 15.60
C ASN A 24 4.97 -7.81 16.68
N ARG A 25 5.96 -8.58 17.16
CA ARG A 25 5.78 -9.61 18.21
C ARG A 25 4.68 -10.63 17.91
N ILE A 26 4.52 -11.00 16.64
CA ILE A 26 3.49 -11.95 16.18
C ILE A 26 3.93 -13.40 16.43
N PHE A 27 5.25 -13.69 16.37
CA PHE A 27 5.75 -15.06 16.46
C PHE A 27 5.84 -15.59 17.88
N ASN A 28 5.49 -16.86 18.06
CA ASN A 28 6.02 -17.69 19.13
C ASN A 28 7.50 -17.99 18.81
N LEU A 29 8.42 -17.31 19.51
CA LEU A 29 9.85 -17.41 19.21
C LEU A 29 10.43 -18.82 19.41
N THR A 30 9.86 -19.62 20.31
CA THR A 30 10.30 -21.02 20.52
C THR A 30 9.97 -21.88 19.30
N GLN A 31 8.75 -21.75 18.77
CA GLN A 31 8.37 -22.46 17.55
C GLN A 31 9.14 -21.95 16.32
N LEU A 32 9.35 -20.63 16.23
CA LEU A 32 10.15 -20.06 15.14
C LEU A 32 11.60 -20.55 15.20
N ALA A 33 12.18 -20.70 16.39
CA ALA A 33 13.53 -21.24 16.55
C ALA A 33 13.64 -22.68 16.04
N GLN A 34 12.64 -23.53 16.32
CA GLN A 34 12.59 -24.90 15.81
C GLN A 34 12.42 -24.94 14.30
N PHE A 35 11.55 -24.09 13.75
CA PHE A 35 11.32 -23.97 12.32
C PHE A 35 12.61 -23.56 11.56
N LEU A 36 13.37 -22.60 12.10
CA LEU A 36 14.59 -22.11 11.46
C LEU A 36 15.81 -23.00 11.69
N GLN A 37 15.77 -23.92 12.66
CA GLN A 37 16.92 -24.74 13.05
C GLN A 37 17.57 -25.49 11.87
N PRO A 38 16.83 -26.24 11.01
CA PRO A 38 17.46 -26.98 9.92
C PRO A 38 18.18 -26.07 8.92
N MET A 39 17.63 -24.90 8.65
CA MET A 39 18.24 -23.91 7.74
C MET A 39 19.52 -23.32 8.34
N ILE A 40 19.52 -23.07 9.65
CA ILE A 40 20.68 -22.54 10.37
C ILE A 40 21.79 -23.59 10.44
N GLU A 41 21.46 -24.84 10.74
CA GLU A 41 22.43 -25.94 10.80
C GLU A 41 23.06 -26.21 9.44
N ALA A 42 22.28 -26.16 8.36
CA ALA A 42 22.77 -26.30 6.99
C ALA A 42 23.79 -25.21 6.63
N LYS A 43 23.53 -23.94 6.99
CA LYS A 43 24.47 -22.83 6.75
C LYS A 43 25.72 -22.89 7.63
N LEU A 44 25.58 -23.31 8.89
CA LEU A 44 26.70 -23.38 9.84
C LEU A 44 27.51 -24.67 9.75
N LYS A 45 26.99 -25.69 9.07
CA LYS A 45 27.55 -27.05 8.98
C LYS A 45 27.82 -27.68 10.36
N LYS A 46 26.93 -27.43 11.31
CA LYS A 46 26.96 -28.00 12.67
C LYS A 46 25.58 -27.94 13.31
N GLU A 47 25.33 -28.84 14.25
CA GLU A 47 24.13 -28.83 15.08
C GLU A 47 24.07 -27.59 15.98
N VAL A 48 22.85 -27.09 16.19
CA VAL A 48 22.59 -25.91 17.01
C VAL A 48 21.37 -26.16 17.89
N ARG A 49 21.52 -25.88 19.19
CA ARG A 49 20.39 -26.00 20.12
C ARG A 49 19.32 -24.94 19.80
N PRO A 50 18.01 -25.31 19.78
CA PRO A 50 16.92 -24.36 19.60
C PRO A 50 16.96 -23.18 20.57
N SER A 51 17.40 -23.40 21.81
CA SER A 51 17.54 -22.34 22.83
C SER A 51 18.55 -21.26 22.43
N ALA A 52 19.62 -21.62 21.72
CA ALA A 52 20.60 -20.66 21.22
C ALA A 52 20.02 -19.79 20.09
N ILE A 53 19.17 -20.39 19.24
CA ILE A 53 18.46 -19.67 18.17
C ILE A 53 17.42 -18.73 18.79
N LEU A 54 16.62 -19.23 19.75
CA LEU A 54 15.64 -18.45 20.52
C LEU A 54 16.27 -17.19 21.14
N MET A 55 17.43 -17.33 21.80
CA MET A 55 18.10 -16.20 22.43
C MET A 55 18.54 -15.14 21.39
N ASN A 56 18.99 -15.59 20.21
CA ASN A 56 19.33 -14.68 19.13
C ASN A 56 18.10 -14.01 18.51
N LEU A 57 16.99 -14.74 18.32
CA LEU A 57 15.72 -14.19 17.86
C LEU A 57 15.15 -13.17 18.85
N SER A 58 15.17 -13.46 20.14
CA SER A 58 14.71 -12.54 21.19
C SER A 58 15.51 -11.24 21.19
N ARG A 59 16.85 -11.32 21.07
CA ARG A 59 17.70 -10.12 20.98
C ARG A 59 17.45 -9.34 19.69
N LEU A 60 17.30 -10.05 18.57
CA LEU A 60 17.00 -9.43 17.29
C LEU A 60 15.64 -8.73 17.33
N GLN A 61 14.62 -9.34 17.93
CA GLN A 61 13.30 -8.74 18.12
C GLN A 61 13.38 -7.43 18.90
N GLN A 62 14.18 -7.34 19.97
CA GLN A 62 14.36 -6.09 20.70
C GLN A 62 14.94 -4.98 19.81
N ASN A 63 15.92 -5.31 18.98
CA ASN A 63 16.49 -4.34 18.03
C ASN A 63 15.45 -3.86 17.00
N TYR A 64 14.68 -4.78 16.41
CA TYR A 64 13.62 -4.45 15.45
C TYR A 64 12.49 -3.63 16.09
N VAL A 65 12.12 -3.92 17.35
CA VAL A 65 11.12 -3.15 18.10
C VAL A 65 11.63 -1.74 18.37
N ASN A 66 12.90 -1.59 18.76
CA ASN A 66 13.51 -0.28 18.97
C ASN A 66 13.59 0.51 17.66
N GLU A 67 14.01 -0.10 16.56
CA GLU A 67 14.03 0.53 15.24
C GLU A 67 12.62 0.90 14.76
N ALA A 68 11.63 0.04 14.99
CA ALA A 68 10.23 0.34 14.68
C ALA A 68 9.67 1.47 15.54
N ALA A 69 10.06 1.56 16.82
CA ALA A 69 9.70 2.66 17.71
C ALA A 69 10.39 3.99 17.31
N MET A 70 11.54 3.92 16.65
CA MET A 70 12.22 5.09 16.07
C MET A 70 11.66 5.51 14.71
N LYS A 71 10.83 4.70 14.05
CA LYS A 71 10.15 5.13 12.82
C LYS A 71 9.17 6.24 13.16
N PRO A 72 9.10 7.28 12.32
CA PRO A 72 8.16 8.36 12.55
C PRO A 72 6.73 7.80 12.55
N LYS A 73 6.00 8.09 13.62
CA LYS A 73 4.58 7.85 13.71
C LYS A 73 3.90 8.92 12.86
N PHE A 74 3.51 8.54 11.64
CA PHE A 74 2.79 9.44 10.74
C PHE A 74 1.41 9.74 11.31
N GLN A 75 0.95 10.98 11.13
CA GLN A 75 -0.42 11.40 11.43
C GLN A 75 -1.06 11.93 10.14
N ILE A 76 -2.35 11.68 9.97
CA ILE A 76 -3.12 12.17 8.83
C ILE A 76 -4.03 13.31 9.30
N GLU A 77 -4.29 14.27 8.41
CA GLU A 77 -5.20 15.38 8.70
C GLU A 77 -6.66 14.95 8.58
N ASN A 78 -6.97 14.17 7.53
CA ASN A 78 -8.31 13.67 7.25
C ASN A 78 -8.27 12.53 6.21
N ILE A 79 -9.30 11.68 6.22
CA ILE A 79 -9.60 10.74 5.14
C ILE A 79 -10.99 11.08 4.58
N THR A 80 -11.07 11.35 3.28
CA THR A 80 -12.33 11.58 2.57
C THR A 80 -12.65 10.39 1.67
N ILE A 81 -13.91 9.94 1.67
CA ILE A 81 -14.40 8.92 0.75
C ILE A 81 -15.10 9.59 -0.44
N GLN A 82 -14.70 9.21 -1.66
CA GLN A 82 -15.44 9.50 -2.89
C GLN A 82 -16.01 8.20 -3.45
N SER A 83 -17.33 8.05 -3.42
CA SER A 83 -18.01 6.82 -3.84
C SER A 83 -18.52 6.89 -5.28
N ASN A 84 -18.93 5.73 -5.80
CA ASN A 84 -19.58 5.58 -7.11
C ASN A 84 -18.73 6.13 -8.26
N LEU A 85 -17.49 5.68 -8.30
CA LEU A 85 -16.55 5.99 -9.37
C LEU A 85 -16.48 4.84 -10.38
N VAL A 86 -16.13 5.20 -11.60
CA VAL A 86 -15.76 4.29 -12.68
C VAL A 86 -14.31 4.62 -13.04
N THR A 87 -13.48 3.60 -13.24
CA THR A 87 -12.18 3.77 -13.91
C THR A 87 -12.20 3.11 -15.28
N MET A 88 -11.58 3.77 -16.25
CA MET A 88 -11.36 3.27 -17.60
C MET A 88 -9.92 3.54 -18.04
N THR A 89 -9.26 2.53 -18.60
CA THR A 89 -7.90 2.64 -19.12
C THR A 89 -7.90 2.50 -20.64
N TYR A 90 -7.22 3.41 -21.32
CA TYR A 90 -7.08 3.45 -22.77
C TYR A 90 -5.61 3.50 -23.19
N TYR A 91 -5.32 3.06 -24.42
CA TYR A 91 -3.99 3.24 -24.99
C TYR A 91 -3.68 4.72 -25.21
N LYS A 92 -2.46 5.12 -24.89
CA LYS A 92 -1.97 6.48 -25.12
C LYS A 92 -1.67 6.71 -26.60
N ASN A 93 -2.32 7.71 -27.15
CA ASN A 93 -2.09 8.26 -28.48
C ASN A 93 -2.75 9.65 -28.58
N ASP A 94 -2.34 10.46 -29.56
CA ASP A 94 -2.82 11.85 -29.71
C ASP A 94 -4.35 11.99 -29.79
N ARG A 95 -5.06 10.96 -30.30
CA ARG A 95 -6.54 10.98 -30.38
C ARG A 95 -7.14 10.79 -29.01
N THR A 96 -6.75 9.74 -28.29
CA THR A 96 -7.23 9.42 -26.95
C THR A 96 -6.91 10.52 -25.96
N GLU A 97 -5.72 11.13 -26.04
CA GLU A 97 -5.33 12.26 -25.17
C GLU A 97 -6.29 13.44 -25.32
N LYS A 98 -6.59 13.86 -26.56
CA LYS A 98 -7.56 14.95 -26.83
C LYS A 98 -8.98 14.62 -26.38
N GLN A 99 -9.40 13.37 -26.52
CA GLN A 99 -10.72 12.94 -26.07
C GLN A 99 -10.83 12.92 -24.54
N VAL A 100 -9.78 12.46 -23.85
CA VAL A 100 -9.67 12.50 -22.39
C VAL A 100 -9.68 13.95 -21.89
N GLU A 101 -8.93 14.84 -22.54
CA GLU A 101 -8.94 16.27 -22.22
C GLU A 101 -10.36 16.86 -22.37
N ALA A 102 -11.02 16.62 -23.50
CA ALA A 102 -12.38 17.10 -23.75
C ALA A 102 -13.40 16.54 -22.75
N LEU A 103 -13.29 15.25 -22.40
CA LEU A 103 -14.11 14.62 -21.37
C LEU A 103 -13.89 15.27 -20.00
N SER A 104 -12.62 15.56 -19.66
CA SER A 104 -12.27 16.21 -18.40
C SER A 104 -12.94 17.59 -18.26
N HIS A 105 -12.97 18.38 -19.34
CA HIS A 105 -13.66 19.66 -19.38
C HIS A 105 -15.17 19.49 -19.18
N ALA A 106 -15.80 18.57 -19.92
CA ALA A 106 -17.23 18.32 -19.83
C ALA A 106 -17.67 17.90 -18.41
N ILE A 107 -16.88 17.07 -17.73
CA ILE A 107 -17.16 16.62 -16.37
C ILE A 107 -16.98 17.77 -15.37
N ARG A 108 -15.91 18.55 -15.49
CA ARG A 108 -15.63 19.69 -14.60
C ARG A 108 -16.67 20.79 -14.69
N GLU A 109 -17.15 21.10 -15.90
CA GLU A 109 -18.26 22.06 -16.11
C GLU A 109 -19.56 21.65 -15.38
N ARG A 110 -19.73 20.34 -15.13
CA ARG A 110 -20.86 19.77 -14.41
C ARG A 110 -20.56 19.55 -12.92
N ASN A 111 -19.50 20.18 -12.40
CA ASN A 111 -18.99 20.02 -11.04
C ASN A 111 -18.74 18.54 -10.68
N GLY A 112 -18.24 17.77 -11.64
CA GLY A 112 -17.94 16.36 -11.47
C GLY A 112 -16.51 16.09 -11.01
N TYR A 113 -16.33 15.00 -10.28
CA TYR A 113 -14.99 14.49 -9.98
C TYR A 113 -14.37 13.86 -11.23
N PHE A 114 -13.11 14.22 -11.51
CA PHE A 114 -12.32 13.66 -12.60
C PHE A 114 -10.85 13.53 -12.21
N GLY A 115 -10.36 12.30 -12.21
CA GLY A 115 -8.94 11.95 -12.10
C GLY A 115 -8.41 11.49 -13.46
N TRP A 116 -7.18 11.90 -13.76
CA TRP A 116 -6.45 11.43 -14.95
C TRP A 116 -5.04 11.05 -14.54
N ASN A 117 -4.72 9.78 -14.72
CA ASN A 117 -3.39 9.22 -14.53
C ASN A 117 -2.81 8.87 -15.89
N GLU A 118 -1.61 9.34 -16.17
CA GLU A 118 -0.92 9.10 -17.43
C GLU A 118 0.33 8.25 -17.20
N GLY A 119 0.37 7.09 -17.85
CA GLY A 119 1.56 6.25 -17.97
C GLY A 119 2.28 6.49 -19.28
N MET A 120 3.37 5.75 -19.50
CA MET A 120 4.11 5.82 -20.77
C MET A 120 3.28 5.37 -21.98
N ASN A 121 2.34 4.45 -21.78
CA ASN A 121 1.60 3.79 -22.87
C ASN A 121 0.08 3.89 -22.71
N GLU A 122 -0.41 4.45 -21.60
CA GLU A 122 -1.81 4.33 -21.20
C GLU A 122 -2.29 5.59 -20.50
N HIS A 123 -3.57 5.92 -20.69
CA HIS A 123 -4.30 6.86 -19.85
C HIS A 123 -5.31 6.08 -19.02
N ALA A 124 -5.30 6.27 -17.71
CA ALA A 124 -6.38 5.86 -16.84
C ALA A 124 -7.19 7.09 -16.43
N VAL A 125 -8.50 7.02 -16.60
CA VAL A 125 -9.43 8.09 -16.23
C VAL A 125 -10.40 7.57 -15.19
N ILE A 126 -10.61 8.36 -14.15
CA ILE A 126 -11.52 8.02 -13.06
C ILE A 126 -12.54 9.13 -12.92
N PHE A 127 -13.82 8.79 -12.92
CA PHE A 127 -14.90 9.78 -12.82
C PHE A 127 -16.13 9.18 -12.17
N GLU A 128 -17.09 10.04 -11.80
CA GLU A 128 -18.34 9.58 -11.17
C GLU A 128 -19.20 8.79 -12.17
N ALA A 129 -19.79 7.67 -11.73
CA ALA A 129 -20.57 6.76 -12.58
C ALA A 129 -21.72 7.44 -13.34
N ARG A 130 -22.25 8.56 -12.84
CA ARG A 130 -23.26 9.38 -13.54
C ARG A 130 -22.78 9.94 -14.89
N PHE A 131 -21.47 9.96 -15.15
CA PHE A 131 -20.89 10.42 -16.41
C PHE A 131 -20.53 9.29 -17.38
N LEU A 132 -20.87 8.03 -17.07
CA LEU A 132 -20.55 6.87 -17.92
C LEU A 132 -21.08 6.99 -19.35
N GLU A 133 -22.32 7.45 -19.50
CA GLU A 133 -22.89 7.64 -20.85
C GLU A 133 -22.27 8.86 -21.56
N ILE A 134 -21.85 9.88 -20.82
CA ILE A 134 -21.14 11.02 -21.38
C ILE A 134 -19.74 10.58 -21.85
N SER A 135 -19.01 9.76 -21.07
CA SER A 135 -17.65 9.33 -21.46
C SER A 135 -17.63 8.59 -22.79
N LYS A 136 -18.61 7.71 -23.03
CA LYS A 136 -18.79 6.97 -24.29
C LYS A 136 -19.06 7.87 -25.51
N LEU A 137 -19.54 9.09 -25.30
CA LEU A 137 -19.71 10.07 -26.40
C LEU A 137 -18.39 10.76 -26.78
N TYR A 138 -17.48 10.90 -25.83
CA TYR A 138 -16.19 11.57 -26.04
C TYR A 138 -15.10 10.59 -26.48
N ILE A 139 -15.01 9.43 -25.83
CA ILE A 139 -14.05 8.38 -26.13
C ILE A 139 -14.82 7.22 -26.78
N GLN A 140 -14.60 7.02 -28.07
CA GLN A 140 -15.30 6.00 -28.87
C GLN A 140 -14.53 4.68 -28.91
N GLU A 141 -13.25 4.72 -28.53
CA GLU A 141 -12.41 3.56 -28.35
C GLU A 141 -12.91 2.71 -27.19
N GLU A 142 -12.89 1.38 -27.38
CA GLU A 142 -13.13 0.45 -26.28
C GLU A 142 -12.00 0.54 -25.25
N PRO A 143 -12.31 0.62 -23.94
CA PRO A 143 -11.29 0.63 -22.92
C PRO A 143 -10.56 -0.72 -22.86
N LYS A 144 -9.24 -0.67 -22.62
CA LYS A 144 -8.42 -1.85 -22.31
C LYS A 144 -8.83 -2.47 -20.97
N PHE A 145 -9.29 -1.63 -20.05
CA PHE A 145 -9.76 -2.02 -18.72
C PHE A 145 -10.88 -1.08 -18.29
N GLU A 146 -11.93 -1.63 -17.70
CA GLU A 146 -13.05 -0.89 -17.13
C GLU A 146 -13.44 -1.53 -15.80
N HIS A 147 -13.68 -0.71 -14.77
CA HIS A 147 -14.25 -1.14 -13.50
C HIS A 147 -15.27 -0.10 -13.01
N ASP A 148 -16.52 -0.50 -12.87
CA ASP A 148 -17.66 0.40 -12.59
C ASP A 148 -18.06 0.51 -11.11
N SER A 149 -17.31 -0.19 -10.26
CA SER A 149 -17.56 -0.34 -8.83
C SER A 149 -16.37 0.14 -8.01
N VAL A 150 -15.86 1.33 -8.33
CA VAL A 150 -14.71 1.95 -7.66
C VAL A 150 -15.17 2.93 -6.58
N SER A 151 -14.38 3.04 -5.52
CA SER A 151 -14.42 4.16 -4.57
C SER A 151 -12.99 4.63 -4.29
N ALA A 152 -12.84 5.91 -3.97
CA ALA A 152 -11.55 6.50 -3.61
C ALA A 152 -11.49 6.83 -2.12
N LEU A 153 -10.34 6.57 -1.51
CA LEU A 153 -9.95 7.10 -0.21
C LEU A 153 -8.89 8.17 -0.45
N ILE A 154 -9.24 9.42 -0.15
CA ILE A 154 -8.37 10.59 -0.31
C ILE A 154 -7.81 10.92 1.07
N ILE A 155 -6.54 10.63 1.27
CA ILE A 155 -5.84 10.81 2.55
C ILE A 155 -5.07 12.11 2.47
N LYS A 156 -5.42 13.06 3.32
CA LYS A 156 -4.72 14.35 3.44
C LYS A 156 -3.66 14.27 4.53
N PHE A 157 -2.46 14.76 4.24
CA PHE A 157 -1.33 14.70 5.16
C PHE A 157 -0.49 15.98 5.16
N PRO A 158 0.28 16.24 6.23
CA PRO A 158 1.16 17.40 6.31
C PRO A 158 2.21 17.42 5.20
N LYS A 159 2.43 18.59 4.60
CA LYS A 159 3.32 18.79 3.43
C LYS A 159 4.76 18.34 3.70
N GLU A 160 5.18 18.36 4.96
CA GLU A 160 6.50 17.92 5.42
C GLU A 160 6.75 16.44 5.10
N TYR A 161 5.71 15.64 4.93
CA TYR A 161 5.84 14.21 4.61
C TYR A 161 6.28 13.95 3.17
N SER A 162 6.22 14.96 2.28
CA SER A 162 6.67 14.79 0.89
C SER A 162 8.17 14.46 0.78
N SER A 163 8.96 14.86 1.77
CA SER A 163 10.41 14.57 1.86
C SER A 163 10.74 13.44 2.84
N GLN A 164 9.72 12.87 3.49
CA GLN A 164 9.88 11.86 4.52
C GLN A 164 9.60 10.45 3.95
N PRO A 165 10.57 9.53 4.00
CA PRO A 165 10.35 8.19 3.49
C PRO A 165 9.35 7.42 4.36
N GLY A 166 8.44 6.69 3.71
CA GLY A 166 7.63 5.65 4.36
C GLY A 166 6.16 5.97 4.55
N PHE A 167 5.68 7.20 4.33
CA PHE A 167 4.26 7.53 4.49
C PHE A 167 3.37 6.72 3.53
N LEU A 168 3.61 6.85 2.22
CA LEU A 168 2.85 6.13 1.19
C LEU A 168 2.97 4.60 1.35
N TYR A 169 4.16 4.12 1.71
CA TYR A 169 4.37 2.71 2.05
C TYR A 169 3.50 2.25 3.22
N THR A 170 3.37 3.08 4.26
CA THR A 170 2.55 2.76 5.44
C THR A 170 1.09 2.62 5.03
N VAL A 171 0.55 3.54 4.22
CA VAL A 171 -0.82 3.44 3.69
C VAL A 171 -1.01 2.14 2.90
N LEU A 172 -0.18 1.91 1.87
CA LEU A 172 -0.33 0.75 0.98
C LEU A 172 -0.16 -0.58 1.74
N ARG A 173 0.79 -0.64 2.68
CA ARG A 173 0.99 -1.81 3.52
C ARG A 173 -0.20 -2.08 4.43
N THR A 174 -0.79 -1.05 5.03
CA THR A 174 -1.97 -1.20 5.89
C THR A 174 -3.13 -1.81 5.09
N LEU A 175 -3.37 -1.33 3.87
CA LEU A 175 -4.40 -1.89 2.98
C LEU A 175 -4.10 -3.35 2.60
N ALA A 176 -2.86 -3.65 2.22
CA ALA A 176 -2.45 -5.00 1.86
C ALA A 176 -2.61 -6.01 3.02
N LEU A 177 -2.32 -5.59 4.26
CA LEU A 177 -2.51 -6.44 5.46
C LEU A 177 -3.99 -6.78 5.72
N HIS A 178 -4.91 -5.94 5.26
CA HIS A 178 -6.35 -6.18 5.35
C HIS A 178 -6.92 -6.82 4.08
N ASN A 179 -6.05 -7.31 3.18
CA ASN A 179 -6.43 -7.94 1.92
C ASN A 179 -7.29 -7.03 1.01
N VAL A 180 -7.04 -5.71 1.08
CA VAL A 180 -7.67 -4.72 0.20
C VAL A 180 -6.82 -4.55 -1.05
N ASN A 181 -7.40 -4.80 -2.22
CA ASN A 181 -6.74 -4.59 -3.50
C ASN A 181 -6.81 -3.11 -3.90
N VAL A 182 -5.66 -2.52 -4.23
CA VAL A 182 -5.58 -1.16 -4.78
C VAL A 182 -5.60 -1.24 -6.30
N ILE A 183 -6.65 -0.70 -6.90
CA ILE A 183 -6.85 -0.67 -8.36
C ILE A 183 -5.92 0.38 -8.97
N GLU A 184 -5.90 1.57 -8.39
CA GLU A 184 -5.06 2.69 -8.79
C GLU A 184 -4.65 3.53 -7.57
N ALA A 185 -3.60 4.33 -7.71
CA ALA A 185 -3.24 5.32 -6.71
C ALA A 185 -2.66 6.58 -7.35
N THR A 186 -2.98 7.73 -6.77
CA THR A 186 -2.49 9.05 -7.21
C THR A 186 -1.94 9.79 -6.00
N SER A 187 -0.73 10.35 -6.11
CA SER A 187 -0.13 11.19 -5.07
C SER A 187 0.05 12.60 -5.58
N THR A 188 -0.35 13.57 -4.76
CA THR A 188 0.02 14.98 -4.92
C THR A 188 0.92 15.40 -3.76
N PHE A 189 1.17 16.70 -3.62
CA PHE A 189 2.07 17.23 -2.59
C PHE A 189 1.58 17.01 -1.15
N SER A 190 0.26 16.93 -0.93
CA SER A 190 -0.34 16.80 0.40
C SER A 190 -1.52 15.83 0.45
N GLU A 191 -1.77 15.11 -0.64
CA GLU A 191 -2.87 14.14 -0.73
C GLU A 191 -2.38 12.85 -1.38
N PHE A 192 -2.86 11.74 -0.85
CA PHE A 192 -2.67 10.43 -1.44
C PHE A 192 -4.03 9.77 -1.59
N THR A 193 -4.40 9.52 -2.84
CA THR A 193 -5.67 8.91 -3.20
C THR A 193 -5.42 7.48 -3.61
N VAL A 194 -6.13 6.54 -2.99
CA VAL A 194 -6.18 5.14 -3.44
C VAL A 194 -7.58 4.84 -3.96
N TYR A 195 -7.65 4.17 -5.10
CA TYR A 195 -8.88 3.69 -5.70
C TYR A 195 -8.99 2.20 -5.47
N ILE A 196 -10.09 1.77 -4.88
CA ILE A 196 -10.35 0.40 -4.45
C ILE A 196 -11.75 -0.03 -4.88
N ASP A 197 -12.03 -1.33 -4.79
CA ASP A 197 -13.39 -1.81 -5.02
C ASP A 197 -14.32 -1.25 -3.94
N ARG A 198 -15.50 -0.81 -4.34
CA ARG A 198 -16.53 -0.27 -3.45
C ARG A 198 -16.88 -1.22 -2.31
N LYS A 199 -16.78 -2.54 -2.49
CA LYS A 199 -17.04 -3.51 -1.42
C LYS A 199 -16.02 -3.45 -0.27
N ASP A 200 -14.81 -2.98 -0.55
CA ASP A 200 -13.69 -2.96 0.39
C ASP A 200 -13.55 -1.60 1.10
N ILE A 201 -14.38 -0.61 0.75
CA ILE A 201 -14.24 0.78 1.21
C ILE A 201 -14.28 0.93 2.73
N GLN A 202 -15.21 0.23 3.38
CA GLN A 202 -15.41 0.33 4.82
C GLN A 202 -14.24 -0.31 5.57
N LEU A 203 -13.82 -1.50 5.16
CA LEU A 203 -12.67 -2.20 5.72
C LEU A 203 -11.39 -1.35 5.59
N ALA A 204 -11.17 -0.76 4.41
CA ALA A 204 -10.02 0.06 4.12
C ALA A 204 -9.99 1.36 4.96
N PHE A 205 -11.13 2.04 5.09
CA PHE A 205 -11.27 3.23 5.92
C PHE A 205 -10.95 2.92 7.39
N GLU A 206 -11.59 1.89 7.96
CA GLU A 206 -11.37 1.48 9.35
C GLU A 206 -9.92 1.06 9.63
N ALA A 207 -9.29 0.33 8.70
CA ALA A 207 -7.90 -0.08 8.80
C ALA A 207 -6.93 1.12 8.84
N LEU A 208 -7.17 2.13 8.00
CA LEU A 208 -6.34 3.34 7.95
C LEU A 208 -6.57 4.22 9.19
N GLU A 209 -7.82 4.44 9.58
CA GLU A 209 -8.16 5.17 10.81
C GLU A 209 -7.46 4.56 12.03
N LEU A 210 -7.51 3.23 12.16
CA LEU A 210 -6.83 2.52 13.25
C LEU A 210 -5.30 2.73 13.21
N ALA A 211 -4.70 2.60 12.03
CA ALA A 211 -3.26 2.70 11.84
C ALA A 211 -2.70 4.09 12.17
N PHE A 212 -3.45 5.16 11.87
CA PHE A 212 -3.00 6.54 12.08
C PHE A 212 -3.53 7.18 13.36
N THR A 213 -4.57 6.61 14.00
CA THR A 213 -5.04 7.06 15.33
C THR A 213 -4.19 6.48 16.46
N GLN A 214 -3.75 5.21 16.35
CA GLN A 214 -2.89 4.58 17.36
C GLN A 214 -1.45 5.11 17.36
N ALA A 215 -1.07 5.89 16.35
CA ALA A 215 0.22 6.56 16.25
C ALA A 215 0.40 7.74 17.24
N SER A 216 -0.63 8.10 18.01
CA SER A 216 -0.64 9.27 18.89
C SER A 216 -0.42 8.98 20.38
N VAL A 217 -0.09 7.73 20.77
CA VAL A 217 0.22 7.33 22.17
C VAL A 217 1.66 6.85 22.29
#